data_AF-A0AA39STC6-F1
#
_entry.id   AF-A0AA39STC6-F1
#
_cell.length_a   1.000
_cell.length_b   1.000
_cell.length_c   1.000
_cell.angle_alpha   90.00
_cell.angle_beta   90.00
_cell.angle_gamma   90.00
#
_symmetry.space_group_name_H-M   'P 1'
#
loop_
_entity.id
_entity.type
_entity.pdbx_description
1 polymer ?
#
loop_
_entity_poly.entity_id
_entity_poly.type
_entity_poly.pdbx_seq_one_letter_code
_entity_poly.pdbx_strand_id
1 'polypeptide(L)'
;MSYVSSCSCYLFCKHSSSVASFALFNNKHLISQLSEWLEASKQLDFEERDYASRLDLISKVRGLHKAEKYIQNIPKSFQGEVIYRTLLANCVMAVNVKKAEEVFNKMKDQKFPITSFACNQMLLLYKRVDKKKIVDVLEWMEKENVKPSLFTYKILIDTKGQSNDITGMEEVVKEMKATGIEPDISTQAIMARHYVNGGLKEKAEAVLKEMEGGNLKEHRRACRACRDLLPLYAELGQADEVRRVWKFCESSPRLEEFMAAIEAWGSLGKAKGC
;
A
#
# COMPACT_ATOMS: atom_id res chain seq x y z
N MET A 1 -29.61 -19.53 -42.83
CA MET A 1 -30.31 -18.72 -41.80
C MET A 1 -29.67 -19.04 -40.46
N SER A 2 -28.54 -18.41 -40.12
CA SER A 2 -28.36 -17.01 -39.67
C SER A 2 -28.33 -16.96 -38.12
N TYR A 3 -27.12 -16.92 -37.54
CA TYR A 3 -26.42 -15.66 -37.19
C TYR A 3 -26.97 -14.96 -35.93
N VAL A 4 -27.11 -15.62 -34.78
CA VAL A 4 -27.21 -14.92 -33.48
C VAL A 4 -26.73 -15.82 -32.33
N SER A 5 -25.44 -15.83 -31.99
CA SER A 5 -24.99 -16.12 -30.59
C SER A 5 -23.50 -15.90 -30.33
N SER A 6 -22.68 -15.66 -31.35
CA SER A 6 -21.21 -15.59 -31.19
C SER A 6 -20.61 -14.17 -31.12
N CYS A 7 -21.41 -13.10 -31.18
CA CYS A 7 -20.87 -11.72 -31.23
C CYS A 7 -20.87 -10.93 -29.91
N SER A 8 -21.43 -11.42 -28.80
CA SER A 8 -21.52 -10.61 -27.57
C SER A 8 -20.25 -10.58 -26.71
N CYS A 9 -19.27 -11.47 -26.95
CA CYS A 9 -17.96 -11.40 -26.26
C CYS A 9 -16.85 -10.76 -27.10
N TYR A 10 -16.91 -10.83 -28.44
CA TYR A 10 -15.81 -10.36 -29.30
C TYR A 10 -15.73 -8.83 -29.40
N LEU A 11 -16.84 -8.11 -29.19
CA LEU A 11 -16.88 -6.65 -29.20
C LEU A 11 -16.50 -6.00 -27.85
N PHE A 12 -16.42 -6.78 -26.77
CA PHE A 12 -16.17 -6.24 -25.43
C PHE A 12 -14.70 -5.88 -25.16
N CYS A 13 -13.77 -6.29 -26.05
CA CYS A 13 -12.33 -6.14 -25.81
C CYS A 13 -11.69 -4.95 -26.57
N LYS A 14 -12.41 -4.25 -27.46
CA LYS A 14 -11.83 -3.12 -28.22
C LYS A 14 -12.38 -1.73 -27.94
N HIS A 15 -13.63 -1.57 -27.48
CA HIS A 15 -14.16 -0.24 -27.15
C HIS A 15 -15.25 -0.32 -26.07
N SER A 16 -14.90 -0.09 -24.81
CA SER A 16 -15.88 0.39 -23.82
C SER A 16 -15.20 1.12 -22.66
N SER A 17 -15.01 2.41 -22.88
CA SER A 17 -14.89 3.40 -21.84
C SER A 17 -16.23 3.54 -21.09
N SER A 18 -16.15 3.39 -19.77
CA SER A 18 -17.15 3.74 -18.75
C SER A 18 -18.35 2.79 -18.55
N VAL A 19 -18.59 2.51 -17.26
CA VAL A 19 -19.78 1.92 -16.62
C VAL A 19 -19.86 0.38 -16.48
N ALA A 20 -19.27 -0.44 -17.37
CA ALA A 20 -19.24 -1.91 -17.17
C ALA A 20 -18.10 -2.42 -16.24
N SER A 21 -17.11 -1.57 -15.94
CA SER A 21 -15.95 -1.93 -15.12
C SER A 21 -16.24 -2.06 -13.61
N PHE A 22 -17.41 -1.64 -13.13
CA PHE A 22 -17.69 -1.57 -11.69
C PHE A 22 -18.22 -2.90 -11.11
N ALA A 23 -18.97 -3.68 -11.90
CA ALA A 23 -19.55 -4.95 -11.46
C ALA A 23 -18.57 -6.14 -11.51
N LEU A 24 -17.58 -6.11 -12.41
CA LEU A 24 -16.53 -7.13 -12.48
C LEU A 24 -15.47 -6.97 -11.38
N PHE A 25 -15.35 -5.79 -10.76
CA PHE A 25 -14.31 -5.51 -9.76
C PHE A 25 -14.54 -6.15 -8.39
N ASN A 26 -15.78 -6.52 -8.05
CA ASN A 26 -16.12 -6.99 -6.70
C ASN A 26 -16.31 -8.50 -6.56
N ASN A 27 -16.21 -9.29 -7.63
CA ASN A 27 -16.37 -10.73 -7.53
C ASN A 27 -15.10 -11.48 -7.95
N LYS A 28 -14.15 -11.57 -7.02
CA LYS A 28 -12.86 -12.27 -7.21
C LYS A 28 -13.05 -13.74 -7.65
N HIS A 29 -14.18 -14.38 -7.31
CA HIS A 29 -14.49 -15.72 -7.78
C HIS A 29 -14.81 -15.77 -9.28
N LEU A 30 -15.61 -14.83 -9.80
CA LEU A 30 -15.86 -14.76 -11.25
C LEU A 30 -14.59 -14.41 -12.03
N ILE A 31 -13.77 -13.47 -11.53
CA ILE A 31 -12.47 -13.17 -12.16
C ILE A 31 -11.59 -14.43 -12.18
N SER A 32 -11.61 -15.24 -11.11
CA SER A 32 -10.85 -16.49 -11.05
C SER A 32 -11.32 -17.49 -12.11
N GLN A 33 -12.63 -17.68 -12.27
CA GLN A 33 -13.20 -18.57 -13.28
C GLN A 33 -12.91 -18.08 -14.71
N LEU A 34 -13.03 -16.77 -14.96
CA LEU A 34 -12.70 -16.19 -16.25
C LEU A 34 -11.21 -16.35 -16.59
N SER A 35 -10.32 -16.10 -15.61
CA SER A 35 -8.88 -16.31 -15.80
C SER A 35 -8.53 -17.77 -16.10
N GLU A 36 -9.26 -18.72 -15.51
CA GLU A 36 -9.15 -20.17 -15.77
C GLU A 36 -9.53 -20.53 -17.19
N TRP A 37 -10.67 -20.02 -17.63
CA TRP A 37 -11.15 -20.25 -18.98
C TRP A 37 -10.23 -19.63 -20.03
N LEU A 38 -9.73 -18.41 -19.80
CA LEU A 38 -8.85 -17.72 -20.76
C LEU A 38 -7.56 -18.51 -21.02
N GLU A 39 -6.89 -19.00 -19.97
CA GLU A 39 -5.67 -19.81 -20.14
C GLU A 39 -5.97 -21.16 -20.81
N ALA A 40 -7.08 -21.80 -20.45
CA ALA A 40 -7.48 -23.07 -21.05
C ALA A 40 -7.89 -22.93 -22.53
N SER A 41 -8.43 -21.77 -22.92
CA SER A 41 -8.91 -21.52 -24.28
C SER A 41 -7.78 -21.49 -25.32
N LYS A 42 -6.54 -21.18 -24.91
CA LYS A 42 -5.37 -20.95 -25.78
C LYS A 42 -5.64 -19.96 -26.92
N GLN A 43 -6.63 -19.07 -26.77
CA GLN A 43 -6.96 -18.06 -27.77
C GLN A 43 -6.15 -16.77 -27.61
N LEU A 44 -5.42 -16.65 -26.50
CA LEU A 44 -4.54 -15.53 -26.19
C LEU A 44 -3.15 -16.06 -25.84
N ASP A 45 -2.13 -15.36 -26.32
CA ASP A 45 -0.75 -15.59 -25.91
C ASP A 45 -0.54 -14.95 -24.53
N PHE A 46 -0.10 -15.75 -23.56
CA PHE A 46 0.16 -15.28 -22.20
C PHE A 46 1.60 -14.82 -22.05
N GLU A 47 1.79 -13.70 -21.38
CA GLU A 47 3.08 -13.22 -20.89
C GLU A 47 3.25 -13.56 -19.40
N GLU A 48 4.48 -13.39 -18.87
CA GLU A 48 4.77 -13.61 -17.45
C GLU A 48 3.83 -12.81 -16.52
N ARG A 49 3.43 -11.60 -16.93
CA ARG A 49 2.55 -10.73 -16.14
C ARG A 49 1.13 -11.28 -16.01
N ASP A 50 0.65 -12.02 -17.01
CA ASP A 50 -0.67 -12.66 -16.97
C ASP A 50 -0.67 -13.81 -15.97
N TYR A 51 0.38 -14.64 -16.01
CA TYR A 51 0.62 -15.69 -15.03
C TYR A 51 0.78 -15.14 -13.61
N ALA A 52 1.48 -14.01 -13.44
CA ALA A 52 1.63 -13.34 -12.14
C ALA A 52 0.28 -12.82 -11.61
N SER A 53 -0.51 -12.18 -12.47
CA SER A 53 -1.85 -11.68 -12.11
C SER A 53 -2.77 -12.82 -11.68
N ARG A 54 -2.69 -13.96 -12.36
CA ARG A 54 -3.43 -15.16 -11.99
C ARG A 54 -2.93 -15.79 -10.69
N LEU A 55 -1.61 -15.85 -10.47
CA LEU A 55 -1.03 -16.32 -9.22
C LEU A 55 -1.56 -15.51 -8.03
N ASP A 56 -1.55 -14.17 -8.16
CA ASP A 56 -2.07 -13.25 -7.14
C ASP A 56 -3.56 -13.49 -6.87
N LEU A 57 -4.35 -13.67 -7.93
CA LEU A 57 -5.77 -13.96 -7.81
C LEU A 57 -6.05 -15.29 -7.12
N ILE A 58 -5.31 -16.35 -7.47
CA ILE A 58 -5.42 -17.67 -6.83
C ILE A 58 -5.08 -17.55 -5.34
N SER A 59 -4.01 -16.83 -4.99
CA SER A 59 -3.63 -16.59 -3.60
C SER A 59 -4.75 -15.91 -2.82
N LYS A 60 -5.32 -14.82 -3.37
CA LYS A 60 -6.38 -14.03 -2.73
C LYS A 60 -7.73 -14.74 -2.61
N VAL A 61 -8.05 -15.66 -3.52
CA VAL A 61 -9.36 -16.34 -3.57
C VAL A 61 -9.32 -17.73 -2.96
N ARG A 62 -8.22 -18.45 -3.19
CA ARG A 62 -8.11 -19.88 -2.87
C ARG A 62 -6.99 -20.18 -1.87
N GLY A 63 -6.23 -19.17 -1.45
CA GLY A 63 -5.15 -19.28 -0.48
C GLY A 63 -3.78 -19.54 -1.09
N LEU A 64 -2.75 -19.19 -0.30
CA LEU A 64 -1.33 -19.24 -0.71
C LEU A 64 -0.89 -20.63 -1.18
N HIS A 65 -1.31 -21.70 -0.51
CA HIS A 65 -0.96 -23.07 -0.89
C HIS A 65 -1.37 -23.43 -2.34
N LYS A 66 -2.56 -22.99 -2.79
CA LYS A 66 -3.00 -23.23 -4.17
C LYS A 66 -2.23 -22.37 -5.17
N ALA A 67 -1.85 -21.15 -4.78
CA ALA A 67 -1.01 -20.29 -5.59
C ALA A 67 0.38 -20.91 -5.79
N GLU A 68 0.99 -21.47 -4.74
CA GLU A 68 2.27 -22.18 -4.84
C GLU A 68 2.20 -23.37 -5.79
N LYS A 69 1.14 -24.19 -5.68
CA LYS A 69 0.93 -25.31 -6.61
C LYS A 69 0.78 -24.83 -8.05
N TYR A 70 0.12 -23.70 -8.28
CA TYR A 70 -0.05 -23.14 -9.61
C TYR A 70 1.29 -22.78 -10.28
N ILE A 71 2.31 -22.36 -9.53
CA ILE A 71 3.63 -22.06 -10.10
C ILE A 71 4.23 -23.27 -10.83
N GLN A 72 3.97 -24.49 -10.34
CA GLN A 72 4.43 -25.72 -10.98
C GLN A 72 3.81 -25.93 -12.37
N ASN A 73 2.65 -25.33 -12.64
CA ASN A 73 1.95 -25.40 -13.91
C ASN A 73 2.36 -24.28 -14.88
N ILE A 74 3.02 -23.22 -14.39
CA ILE A 74 3.50 -22.13 -15.24
C ILE A 74 4.71 -22.66 -16.06
N PRO A 75 4.76 -22.44 -17.39
CA PRO A 75 5.92 -22.83 -18.18
C PRO A 75 7.20 -22.21 -17.64
N LYS A 76 8.30 -22.98 -17.61
CA LYS A 76 9.58 -22.53 -17.00
C LYS A 76 10.09 -21.21 -17.55
N SER A 77 9.84 -20.91 -18.82
CA SER A 77 10.20 -19.65 -19.48
C SER A 77 9.51 -18.43 -18.86
N PHE A 78 8.36 -18.62 -18.20
CA PHE A 78 7.59 -17.56 -17.54
C PHE A 78 7.71 -17.61 -16.01
N GLN A 79 8.55 -18.47 -15.42
CA GLN A 79 8.82 -18.48 -13.97
C GLN A 79 9.96 -17.50 -13.62
N GLY A 80 9.80 -16.23 -14.01
CA GLY A 80 10.79 -15.19 -13.84
C GLY A 80 10.63 -14.36 -12.56
N GLU A 81 11.27 -13.20 -12.55
CA GLU A 81 11.28 -12.25 -11.44
C GLU A 81 9.86 -11.86 -10.98
N VAL A 82 8.94 -11.62 -11.92
CA VAL A 82 7.61 -11.09 -11.62
C VAL A 82 6.75 -12.11 -10.87
N ILE A 83 6.90 -13.39 -11.19
CA ILE A 83 6.24 -14.50 -10.48
C ILE A 83 6.69 -14.54 -9.01
N TYR A 84 7.99 -14.53 -8.75
CA TYR A 84 8.50 -14.65 -7.38
C TYR A 84 8.29 -13.38 -6.56
N ARG A 85 8.35 -12.20 -7.17
CA ARG A 85 7.95 -10.95 -6.51
C ARG A 85 6.48 -10.97 -6.10
N THR A 86 5.61 -11.48 -6.96
CA THR A 86 4.18 -11.63 -6.67
C THR A 86 3.95 -12.66 -5.56
N LEU A 87 4.65 -13.79 -5.60
CA LEU A 87 4.58 -14.80 -4.54
C LEU A 87 5.05 -14.23 -3.20
N LEU A 88 6.16 -13.48 -3.18
CA LEU A 88 6.70 -12.86 -1.97
C LEU A 88 5.67 -11.91 -1.34
N ALA A 89 5.08 -11.02 -2.13
CA ALA A 89 4.03 -10.11 -1.65
C ALA A 89 2.84 -10.88 -1.05
N ASN A 90 2.43 -11.97 -1.68
CA ASN A 90 1.37 -12.85 -1.18
C ASN A 90 1.74 -13.55 0.14
N CYS A 91 2.98 -14.01 0.30
CA CYS A 91 3.47 -14.59 1.56
C CYS A 91 3.42 -13.57 2.69
N VAL A 92 3.86 -12.34 2.42
CA VAL A 92 3.85 -11.23 3.40
C VAL A 92 2.42 -10.82 3.77
N MET A 93 1.51 -10.77 2.80
CA MET A 93 0.09 -10.55 3.08
C MET A 93 -0.51 -11.63 3.98
N ALA A 94 -0.13 -12.89 3.78
CA ALA A 94 -0.55 -14.02 4.61
C ALA A 94 0.23 -14.13 5.95
N VAL A 95 1.18 -13.22 6.21
CA VAL A 95 2.08 -13.24 7.39
C VAL A 95 2.82 -14.58 7.53
N ASN A 96 3.09 -15.26 6.40
CA ASN A 96 3.82 -16.52 6.39
C ASN A 96 5.33 -16.25 6.33
N VAL A 97 5.94 -16.12 7.51
CA VAL A 97 7.35 -15.73 7.66
C VAL A 97 8.29 -16.71 6.97
N LYS A 98 8.15 -18.00 7.28
CA LYS A 98 8.99 -19.07 6.72
C LYS A 98 8.96 -19.03 5.20
N LYS A 99 7.76 -18.94 4.60
CA LYS A 99 7.62 -18.94 3.14
C LYS A 99 8.17 -17.66 2.52
N ALA A 100 7.94 -16.50 3.11
CA ALA A 100 8.48 -15.24 2.61
C ALA A 100 10.03 -15.28 2.57
N GLU A 101 10.66 -15.78 3.63
CA GLU A 101 12.12 -15.98 3.69
C GLU A 101 12.62 -16.98 2.64
N GLU A 102 11.94 -18.12 2.47
CA GLU A 102 12.25 -19.11 1.42
C GLU A 102 12.20 -18.49 0.02
N VAL A 103 11.14 -17.72 -0.28
CA VAL A 103 10.96 -17.09 -1.59
C VAL A 103 11.99 -16.00 -1.81
N PHE A 104 12.27 -15.17 -0.81
CA PHE A 104 13.29 -14.12 -0.88
C PHE A 104 14.69 -14.72 -1.12
N ASN A 105 15.03 -15.80 -0.43
CA ASN A 105 16.29 -16.53 -0.65
C ASN A 105 16.33 -17.17 -2.05
N LYS A 106 15.25 -17.80 -2.49
CA LYS A 106 15.16 -18.37 -3.84
C LYS A 106 15.38 -17.32 -4.92
N MET A 107 14.85 -16.10 -4.75
CA MET A 107 15.09 -15.00 -5.69
C MET A 107 16.58 -14.64 -5.77
N LYS A 108 17.28 -14.61 -4.63
CA LYS A 108 18.73 -14.38 -4.57
C LYS A 108 19.51 -15.52 -5.25
N ASP A 109 19.16 -16.77 -4.96
CA ASP A 109 19.84 -17.95 -5.51
C ASP A 109 19.68 -18.04 -7.03
N GLN A 110 18.51 -17.65 -7.55
CA GLN A 110 18.23 -17.58 -8.98
C GLN A 110 18.76 -16.30 -9.65
N LYS A 111 19.48 -15.46 -8.90
CA LYS A 111 20.08 -14.20 -9.37
C LYS A 111 19.07 -13.24 -10.01
N PHE A 112 17.82 -13.26 -9.53
CA PHE A 112 16.87 -12.24 -9.92
C PHE A 112 17.24 -10.90 -9.28
N PRO A 113 16.97 -9.77 -9.94
CA PRO A 113 17.18 -8.46 -9.36
C PRO A 113 16.37 -8.29 -8.08
N ILE A 114 17.06 -8.19 -6.94
CA ILE A 114 16.41 -7.82 -5.68
C ILE A 114 16.36 -6.30 -5.61
N THR A 115 15.16 -5.77 -5.83
CA THR A 115 14.90 -4.33 -5.76
C THR A 115 14.47 -3.93 -4.35
N SER A 116 14.39 -2.61 -4.11
CA SER A 116 13.82 -2.06 -2.88
C SER A 116 12.40 -2.57 -2.61
N PHE A 117 11.64 -2.96 -3.64
CA PHE A 117 10.33 -3.60 -3.47
C PHE A 117 10.41 -4.88 -2.64
N ALA A 118 11.29 -5.82 -2.99
CA ALA A 118 11.39 -7.12 -2.31
C ALA A 118 11.89 -6.94 -0.87
N CYS A 119 12.86 -6.04 -0.65
CA CYS A 119 13.32 -5.69 0.69
C CYS A 119 12.18 -5.05 1.52
N ASN A 120 11.41 -4.15 0.92
CA ASN A 120 10.26 -3.53 1.58
C ASN A 120 9.17 -4.54 1.97
N GLN A 121 8.99 -5.62 1.19
CA GLN A 121 8.10 -6.73 1.61
C GLN A 121 8.60 -7.38 2.90
N MET A 122 9.90 -7.68 2.99
CA MET A 122 10.49 -8.27 4.21
C MET A 122 10.43 -7.30 5.40
N LEU A 123 10.71 -6.01 5.18
CA LEU A 123 10.58 -4.98 6.22
C LEU A 123 9.13 -4.86 6.74
N LEU A 124 8.14 -4.88 5.86
CA LEU A 124 6.72 -4.87 6.25
C LEU A 124 6.33 -6.10 7.07
N LEU A 125 6.85 -7.27 6.70
CA LEU A 125 6.62 -8.52 7.42
C LEU A 125 7.24 -8.45 8.82
N TYR A 126 8.54 -8.18 8.91
CA TYR A 126 9.27 -8.14 10.17
C TYR A 126 8.79 -7.06 11.12
N LYS A 127 8.36 -5.91 10.60
CA LYS A 127 7.68 -4.90 11.42
C LYS A 127 6.49 -5.46 12.21
N ARG A 128 5.75 -6.43 11.65
CA ARG A 128 4.57 -7.04 12.29
C ARG A 128 4.92 -8.20 13.21
N VAL A 129 5.99 -8.94 12.93
CA VAL A 129 6.27 -10.23 13.60
C VAL A 129 7.54 -10.24 14.46
N ASP A 130 8.60 -9.54 14.02
CA ASP A 130 9.89 -9.51 14.68
C ASP A 130 10.70 -8.29 14.21
N LYS A 131 10.58 -7.18 14.94
CA LYS A 131 11.27 -5.92 14.59
C LYS A 131 12.79 -6.03 14.64
N LYS A 132 13.38 -7.07 15.27
CA LYS A 132 14.84 -7.23 15.36
C LYS A 132 15.45 -7.55 13.99
N LYS A 133 14.74 -8.33 13.17
CA LYS A 133 15.17 -8.72 11.81
C LYS A 133 15.15 -7.58 10.80
N ILE A 134 14.64 -6.40 11.16
CA ILE A 134 14.69 -5.21 10.29
C ILE A 134 16.14 -4.82 10.02
N VAL A 135 17.02 -4.91 11.03
CA VAL A 135 18.44 -4.56 10.90
C VAL A 135 19.10 -5.46 9.85
N ASP A 136 18.87 -6.78 9.91
CA ASP A 136 19.42 -7.73 8.95
C ASP A 136 19.06 -7.40 7.49
N VAL A 137 17.83 -6.90 7.24
CA VAL A 137 17.40 -6.50 5.90
C VAL A 137 18.08 -5.21 5.45
N LEU A 138 18.26 -4.24 6.35
CA LEU A 138 18.93 -2.98 6.05
C LEU A 138 20.43 -3.18 5.78
N GLU A 139 21.11 -3.97 6.59
CA GLU A 139 22.52 -4.34 6.38
C GLU A 139 22.71 -5.07 5.04
N TRP A 140 21.77 -5.96 4.69
CA TRP A 140 21.78 -6.63 3.40
C TRP A 140 21.56 -5.64 2.24
N MET A 141 20.62 -4.71 2.38
CA MET A 141 20.38 -3.66 1.38
C MET A 141 21.64 -2.82 1.14
N GLU A 142 22.32 -2.41 2.21
CA GLU A 142 23.57 -1.65 2.12
C GLU A 142 24.67 -2.46 1.41
N LYS A 143 24.91 -3.70 1.84
CA LYS A 143 25.91 -4.59 1.26
C LYS A 143 25.71 -4.81 -0.24
N GLU A 144 24.46 -4.96 -0.67
CA GLU A 144 24.11 -5.21 -2.07
C GLU A 144 23.84 -3.93 -2.86
N ASN A 145 24.13 -2.75 -2.28
CA ASN A 145 23.91 -1.43 -2.88
C ASN A 145 22.46 -1.17 -3.31
N VAL A 146 21.49 -1.78 -2.64
CA VAL A 146 20.06 -1.52 -2.83
C VAL A 146 19.66 -0.30 -2.01
N LYS A 147 19.50 0.84 -2.68
CA LYS A 147 19.14 2.08 -2.00
C LYS A 147 17.73 2.03 -1.38
N PRO A 148 17.55 2.51 -0.13
CA PRO A 148 16.22 2.77 0.44
C PRO A 148 15.38 3.67 -0.47
N SER A 149 14.07 3.41 -0.54
CA SER A 149 13.10 4.28 -1.22
C SER A 149 12.28 5.09 -0.21
N LEU A 150 11.49 6.06 -0.70
CA LEU A 150 10.50 6.77 0.12
C LEU A 150 9.63 5.80 0.94
N PHE A 151 9.23 4.67 0.34
CA PHE A 151 8.44 3.66 1.03
C PHE A 151 9.24 2.89 2.09
N THR A 152 10.55 2.66 1.87
CA THR A 152 11.45 2.10 2.88
C THR A 152 11.49 2.99 4.12
N TYR A 153 11.79 4.29 3.94
CA TYR A 153 11.83 5.24 5.04
C TYR A 153 10.49 5.35 5.76
N LYS A 154 9.36 5.36 5.03
CA LYS A 154 8.03 5.33 5.61
C LYS A 154 7.80 4.13 6.54
N ILE A 155 8.28 2.94 6.16
CA ILE A 155 8.19 1.74 7.02
C ILE A 155 9.02 1.94 8.29
N LEU A 156 10.25 2.45 8.17
CA LEU A 156 11.16 2.65 9.29
C LEU A 156 10.64 3.70 10.28
N ILE A 157 10.18 4.85 9.79
CA ILE A 157 9.54 5.93 10.58
C ILE A 157 8.37 5.35 11.37
N ASP A 158 7.45 4.64 10.70
CA ASP A 158 6.28 4.07 11.35
C ASP A 158 6.66 2.96 12.35
N THR A 159 7.73 2.21 12.10
CA THR A 159 8.24 1.19 13.03
C THR A 159 8.77 1.80 14.32
N LYS A 160 9.54 2.90 14.21
CA LYS A 160 10.08 3.65 15.34
C LYS A 160 8.97 4.32 16.15
N GLY A 161 8.06 5.01 15.47
CA GLY A 161 6.88 5.63 16.10
C GLY A 161 5.98 4.63 16.84
N GLN A 162 5.71 3.45 16.26
CA GLN A 162 4.96 2.38 16.94
C GLN A 162 5.65 1.83 18.20
N SER A 163 6.94 2.07 18.36
CA SER A 163 7.70 1.67 19.55
C SER A 163 7.90 2.84 20.52
N ASN A 164 7.21 3.98 20.26
CA ASN A 164 7.39 5.27 20.94
C ASN A 164 8.84 5.77 20.97
N ASP A 165 9.68 5.31 20.04
CA ASP A 165 11.05 5.77 19.85
C ASP A 165 11.04 6.99 18.93
N ILE A 166 10.60 8.13 19.49
CA ILE A 166 10.45 9.37 18.74
C ILE A 166 11.80 9.92 18.27
N THR A 167 12.85 9.81 19.10
CA THR A 167 14.20 10.22 18.72
C THR A 167 14.70 9.41 17.52
N GLY A 168 14.57 8.07 17.56
CA GLY A 168 14.94 7.23 16.43
C GLY A 168 14.08 7.49 15.19
N MET A 169 12.80 7.85 15.35
CA MET A 169 11.96 8.27 14.23
C MET A 169 12.50 9.54 13.55
N GLU A 170 12.88 10.56 14.34
CA GLU A 170 13.45 11.82 13.84
C GLU A 170 14.81 11.63 13.17
N GLU A 171 15.65 10.73 13.69
CA GLU A 171 16.92 10.34 13.06
C GLU A 171 16.71 9.72 11.67
N VAL A 172 15.73 8.82 11.52
CA VAL A 172 15.38 8.24 10.23
C VAL A 172 14.88 9.31 9.24
N VAL A 173 14.11 10.29 9.70
CA VAL A 173 13.68 11.42 8.85
C VAL A 173 14.87 12.29 8.42
N LYS A 174 15.82 12.52 9.33
CA LYS A 174 17.05 13.27 9.01
C LYS A 174 17.89 12.55 7.97
N GLU A 175 18.06 11.23 8.10
CA GLU A 175 18.77 10.40 7.12
C GLU A 175 18.06 10.42 5.76
N MET A 176 16.73 10.25 5.75
CA MET A 176 15.90 10.33 4.55
C MET A 176 16.15 11.64 3.78
N LYS A 177 16.15 12.79 4.47
CA LYS A 177 16.45 14.09 3.85
C LYS A 177 17.91 14.20 3.39
N ALA A 178 18.87 13.68 4.15
CA ALA A 178 20.28 13.69 3.77
C ALA A 178 20.56 12.88 2.49
N THR A 179 19.73 11.87 2.19
CA THR A 179 19.77 11.13 0.92
C THR A 179 19.01 11.79 -0.23
N GLY A 180 18.46 12.99 -0.01
CA GLY A 180 17.73 13.77 -1.02
C GLY A 180 16.26 13.35 -1.20
N ILE A 181 15.70 12.58 -0.27
CA ILE A 181 14.29 12.17 -0.30
C ILE A 181 13.51 13.03 0.70
N GLU A 182 12.53 13.78 0.21
CA GLU A 182 11.67 14.60 1.09
C GLU A 182 10.45 13.81 1.60
N PRO A 183 10.03 14.02 2.86
CA PRO A 183 8.78 13.47 3.38
C PRO A 183 7.58 13.91 2.53
N ASP A 184 6.83 12.93 2.03
CA ASP A 184 5.54 13.21 1.39
C ASP A 184 4.44 13.41 2.44
N ILE A 185 3.27 13.88 2.00
CA ILE A 185 2.09 14.11 2.86
C ILE A 185 1.77 12.88 3.72
N SER A 186 1.92 11.68 3.15
CA SER A 186 1.61 10.45 3.88
C SER A 186 2.65 10.11 4.95
N THR A 187 3.92 10.44 4.71
CA THR A 187 5.02 10.31 5.67
C THR A 187 4.86 11.33 6.80
N GLN A 188 4.54 12.58 6.45
CA GLN A 188 4.22 13.63 7.43
C GLN A 188 3.01 13.26 8.30
N ALA A 189 1.95 12.69 7.72
CA ALA A 189 0.79 12.21 8.48
C ALA A 189 1.15 11.10 9.49
N ILE A 190 2.08 10.21 9.13
CA ILE A 190 2.60 9.19 10.05
C ILE A 190 3.38 9.84 11.19
N MET A 191 4.25 10.80 10.89
CA MET A 191 5.00 11.53 11.90
C MET A 191 4.07 12.27 12.87
N ALA A 192 3.10 13.03 12.36
CA ALA A 192 2.12 13.75 13.15
C ALA A 192 1.34 12.81 14.08
N ARG A 193 0.84 11.67 13.58
CA ARG A 193 0.17 10.64 14.39
C ARG A 193 1.03 10.14 15.54
N HIS A 194 2.30 9.86 15.29
CA HIS A 194 3.22 9.40 16.33
C HIS A 194 3.57 10.49 17.34
N TYR A 195 3.67 11.76 16.91
CA TYR A 195 3.80 12.88 17.84
C TYR A 195 2.57 13.06 18.72
N VAL A 196 1.35 12.96 18.16
CA VAL A 196 0.10 12.99 18.93
C VAL A 196 0.08 11.89 19.98
N ASN A 197 0.36 10.64 19.58
CA ASN A 197 0.40 9.49 20.49
C ASN A 197 1.49 9.61 21.57
N GLY A 198 2.62 10.24 21.24
CA GLY A 198 3.71 10.53 22.17
C GLY A 198 3.45 11.75 23.06
N GLY A 199 2.31 12.43 22.93
CA GLY A 199 1.97 13.64 23.70
C GLY A 199 2.73 14.90 23.27
N LEU A 200 3.44 14.86 22.14
CA LEU A 200 4.26 15.96 21.61
C LEU A 200 3.43 16.88 20.71
N LYS A 201 2.47 17.58 21.33
CA LYS A 201 1.44 18.37 20.62
C LYS A 201 2.04 19.42 19.70
N GLU A 202 3.03 20.18 20.16
CA GLU A 202 3.63 21.27 19.39
C GLU A 202 4.32 20.74 18.11
N LYS A 203 4.97 19.57 18.20
CA LYS A 203 5.58 18.91 17.04
C LYS A 203 4.53 18.39 16.07
N ALA A 204 3.45 17.78 16.59
CA ALA A 204 2.33 17.34 15.76
C ALA A 204 1.71 18.52 15.00
N GLU A 205 1.40 19.62 15.69
CA GLU A 205 0.84 20.83 15.09
C GLU A 205 1.75 21.44 14.03
N ALA A 206 3.06 21.52 14.27
CA ALA A 206 4.02 22.01 13.29
C ALA A 206 3.99 21.18 12.00
N VAL A 207 3.95 19.85 12.10
CA VAL A 207 3.85 18.96 10.94
C VAL A 207 2.50 19.09 10.24
N LEU A 208 1.39 19.23 10.96
CA LEU A 208 0.07 19.43 10.35
C LEU A 208 0.01 20.75 9.57
N LYS A 209 0.58 21.83 10.12
CA LYS A 209 0.73 23.12 9.41
C LYS A 209 1.60 22.98 8.16
N GLU A 210 2.68 22.20 8.22
CA GLU A 210 3.52 21.90 7.05
C GLU A 210 2.74 21.13 5.98
N MET A 211 1.94 20.13 6.38
CA MET A 211 1.09 19.32 5.48
C MET A 211 0.03 20.15 4.74
N GLU A 212 -0.51 21.19 5.38
CA GLU A 212 -1.42 22.14 4.73
C GLU A 212 -0.74 22.96 3.64
N GLY A 213 0.58 23.16 3.77
CA GLY A 213 1.36 24.09 2.98
C GLY A 213 0.94 25.55 3.16
N GLY A 214 1.63 26.46 2.50
CA GLY A 214 1.30 27.90 2.52
C GLY A 214 -0.06 28.23 1.87
N ASN A 215 -0.73 27.27 1.22
CA ASN A 215 -2.04 27.47 0.60
C ASN A 215 -2.80 26.15 0.48
N LEU A 216 -3.77 25.93 1.38
CA LEU A 216 -4.92 25.04 1.12
C LEU A 216 -5.64 25.40 -0.20
N LYS A 217 -5.41 26.59 -0.78
CA LYS A 217 -6.07 27.10 -1.98
C LYS A 217 -5.64 26.47 -3.30
N GLU A 218 -4.53 25.75 -3.40
CA GLU A 218 -4.16 25.06 -4.65
C GLU A 218 -4.82 23.67 -4.72
N HIS A 219 -5.92 23.63 -5.48
CA HIS A 219 -6.86 22.53 -5.65
C HIS A 219 -6.22 21.13 -5.82
N ARG A 220 -6.93 20.13 -5.26
CA ARG A 220 -6.74 18.66 -5.35
C ARG A 220 -5.74 18.03 -4.37
N ARG A 221 -4.62 18.66 -4.03
CA ARG A 221 -3.66 18.12 -3.03
C ARG A 221 -4.11 18.38 -1.59
N ALA A 222 -4.56 19.60 -1.30
CA ALA A 222 -5.15 19.96 -0.01
C ALA A 222 -6.33 19.04 0.38
N CYS A 223 -7.18 18.65 -0.59
CA CYS A 223 -8.28 17.71 -0.33
C CYS A 223 -7.84 16.31 0.08
N ARG A 224 -6.65 15.82 -0.35
CA ARG A 224 -6.13 14.53 0.11
C ARG A 224 -5.56 14.62 1.53
N ALA A 225 -4.90 15.73 1.84
CA ALA A 225 -4.41 15.98 3.20
C ALA A 225 -5.57 16.10 4.19
N CYS A 226 -6.75 16.60 3.79
CA CYS A 226 -7.95 16.67 4.66
C CYS A 226 -8.28 15.33 5.33
N ARG A 227 -8.12 14.20 4.63
CA ARG A 227 -8.34 12.86 5.19
C ARG A 227 -7.50 12.62 6.46
N ASP A 228 -6.24 13.04 6.45
CA ASP A 228 -5.31 12.84 7.57
C ASP A 228 -5.37 14.00 8.57
N LEU A 229 -5.53 15.24 8.11
CA LEU A 229 -5.57 16.45 8.94
C LEU A 229 -6.76 16.45 9.90
N LEU A 230 -7.96 16.08 9.44
CA LEU A 230 -9.18 16.10 10.25
C LEU A 230 -9.08 15.27 11.53
N PRO A 231 -8.78 13.95 11.48
CA PRO A 231 -8.66 13.14 12.69
C PRO A 231 -7.49 13.60 13.57
N LEU A 232 -6.36 14.01 13.01
CA LEU A 232 -5.20 14.44 13.79
C LEU A 232 -5.44 15.76 14.54
N TYR A 233 -6.10 16.75 13.92
CA TYR A 233 -6.52 17.96 14.63
C TYR A 233 -7.57 17.67 15.70
N ALA A 234 -8.45 16.70 15.46
CA ALA A 234 -9.44 16.28 16.45
C ALA A 234 -8.81 15.59 17.67
N GLU A 235 -7.82 14.72 17.46
CA GLU A 235 -7.04 14.09 18.53
C GLU A 235 -6.26 15.11 19.36
N LEU A 236 -5.83 16.22 18.76
CA LEU A 236 -5.25 17.37 19.46
C LEU A 236 -6.28 18.23 20.21
N GLY A 237 -7.58 18.00 20.01
CA GLY A 237 -8.67 18.79 20.60
C GLY A 237 -8.95 20.12 19.88
N GLN A 238 -8.35 20.34 18.70
CA GLN A 238 -8.42 21.60 17.97
C GLN A 238 -9.69 21.70 17.09
N ALA A 239 -10.85 21.86 17.73
CA ALA A 239 -12.15 21.86 17.05
C ALA A 239 -12.30 22.94 15.97
N ASP A 240 -11.65 24.10 16.14
CA ASP A 240 -11.71 25.18 15.16
C ASP A 240 -10.92 24.85 13.90
N GLU A 241 -9.79 24.15 14.03
CA GLU A 241 -8.99 23.66 12.91
C GLU A 241 -9.75 22.57 12.14
N VAL A 242 -10.40 21.63 12.85
CA VAL A 242 -11.27 20.62 12.21
C VAL A 242 -12.37 21.29 11.39
N ARG A 243 -13.04 22.32 11.93
CA ARG A 243 -14.07 23.07 11.20
C ARG A 243 -13.50 23.77 9.97
N ARG A 244 -12.33 24.40 10.10
CA ARG A 244 -11.66 25.11 9.01
C ARG A 244 -11.27 24.17 7.87
N VAL A 245 -10.66 23.03 8.19
CA VAL A 245 -10.25 22.01 7.22
C VAL A 245 -11.47 21.37 6.56
N TRP A 246 -12.55 21.09 7.31
CA TRP A 246 -13.77 20.50 6.75
C TRP A 246 -14.45 21.44 5.74
N LYS A 247 -14.58 22.74 6.07
CA LYS A 247 -15.15 23.75 5.15
C LYS A 247 -14.44 23.78 3.80
N PHE A 248 -13.16 23.43 3.77
CA PHE A 248 -12.39 23.39 2.53
C PHE A 248 -12.79 22.20 1.63
N CYS A 249 -13.06 21.03 2.20
CA CYS A 249 -13.41 19.81 1.43
C CYS A 249 -14.92 19.54 1.30
N GLU A 250 -15.79 20.20 2.06
CA GLU A 250 -17.24 19.91 2.09
C GLU A 250 -17.97 20.22 0.78
N SER A 251 -17.39 21.08 -0.07
CA SER A 251 -17.97 21.43 -1.38
C SER A 251 -17.94 20.26 -2.38
N SER A 252 -17.01 19.31 -2.23
CA SER A 252 -16.93 18.10 -3.06
C SER A 252 -16.10 17.00 -2.35
N PRO A 253 -16.61 16.42 -1.25
CA PRO A 253 -15.87 15.43 -0.48
C PRO A 253 -15.86 14.08 -1.20
N ARG A 254 -14.73 13.39 -1.20
CA ARG A 254 -14.71 11.94 -1.47
C ARG A 254 -15.14 11.20 -0.21
N LEU A 255 -15.50 9.93 -0.40
CA LEU A 255 -15.91 9.06 0.70
C LEU A 255 -14.89 9.04 1.85
N GLU A 256 -13.60 9.03 1.55
CA GLU A 256 -12.54 9.02 2.56
C GLU A 256 -12.51 10.29 3.42
N GLU A 257 -12.70 11.47 2.82
CA GLU A 257 -12.75 12.73 3.59
C GLU A 257 -14.02 12.83 4.42
N PHE A 258 -15.16 12.34 3.90
CA PHE A 258 -16.41 12.31 4.64
C PHE A 258 -16.33 11.39 5.86
N MET A 259 -15.75 10.20 5.70
CA MET A 259 -15.50 9.27 6.82
C MET A 259 -14.56 9.88 7.86
N ALA A 260 -13.46 10.51 7.43
CA ALA A 260 -12.52 11.17 8.32
C ALA A 260 -13.16 12.32 9.12
N ALA A 261 -14.07 13.09 8.50
CA ALA A 261 -14.81 14.14 9.18
C ALA A 261 -15.76 13.58 10.26
N ILE A 262 -16.48 12.50 9.96
CA ILE A 262 -17.35 11.83 10.95
C ILE A 262 -16.52 11.36 12.16
N GLU A 263 -15.38 10.72 11.89
CA GLU A 263 -14.46 10.25 12.93
C GLU A 263 -13.96 11.42 13.81
N ALA A 264 -13.50 12.49 13.17
CA ALA A 264 -12.99 13.69 13.83
C ALA A 264 -14.04 14.39 14.72
N TRP A 265 -15.26 14.59 14.22
CA TRP A 265 -16.33 15.19 15.03
C TRP A 265 -16.79 14.26 16.16
N GLY A 266 -16.77 12.94 15.91
CA GLY A 266 -17.07 11.92 16.91
C GLY A 266 -16.07 11.91 18.07
N SER A 267 -14.77 12.06 17.80
CA SER A 267 -13.74 12.13 18.85
C SER A 267 -13.82 13.44 19.66
N LEU A 268 -14.05 14.58 19.00
CA LEU A 268 -14.27 15.86 19.68
C LEU A 268 -15.52 15.88 20.59
N GLY A 269 -16.60 15.21 20.16
CA GLY A 269 -17.82 15.10 20.95
C GLY A 269 -17.64 14.30 22.24
N LYS A 270 -16.80 13.25 22.21
CA LYS A 270 -16.43 12.48 23.41
C LYS A 270 -15.56 13.29 24.37
N ALA A 271 -14.68 14.15 23.87
CA ALA A 271 -13.80 15.00 24.68
C ALA A 271 -14.55 16.11 25.47
N LYS A 272 -15.78 16.46 25.06
CA LYS A 272 -16.63 17.45 25.77
C LYS A 272 -17.55 16.85 26.83
N GLY A 273 -17.56 15.51 26.97
CA GLY A 273 -18.45 14.77 27.87
C GLY A 273 -17.77 14.17 29.11
N CYS A 274 -16.55 14.59 29.45
CA CYS A 274 -15.82 14.19 30.65
C CYS A 274 -15.59 15.39 31.58
#